data_AF-X0RVL1-F1
#
_entry.id   AF-X0RVL1-F1
#
_cell.length_a   1.000
_cell.length_b   1.000
_cell.length_c   1.000
_cell.angle_alpha   90.00
_cell.angle_beta   90.00
_cell.angle_gamma   90.00
#
_symmetry.space_group_name_H-M   'P 1'
#
loop_
_entity.id
_entity.type
_entity.pdbx_description
1 polymer ?
#
loop_
_entity_poly.entity_id
_entity_poly.type
_entity_poly.pdbx_seq_one_letter_code
_entity_poly.pdbx_strand_id
1 'polypeptide(L)'
;RKKILLTAWDDAVKRQDTDRSLEILRELDLYLTPNEGLALQEAARDVFRNKLHNLGVQFSLAISEKRWGEAVETGEQIMHDFPNSRMAEEIREKWNILKQKLKQQTT
;
A
#
# COMPACT_ATOMS: atom_id res chain seq x y z
N ARG A 1 10.70 9.02 -22.80
CA ARG A 1 10.25 8.95 -21.39
C ARG A 1 9.76 7.55 -21.01
N LYS A 2 8.73 7.01 -21.69
CA LYS A 2 8.17 5.65 -21.44
C LYS A 2 9.20 4.52 -21.24
N LYS A 3 10.17 4.35 -22.16
CA LYS A 3 11.20 3.30 -22.05
C LYS A 3 12.01 3.38 -20.75
N ILE A 4 12.33 4.60 -20.30
CA ILE A 4 13.06 4.83 -19.04
C ILE A 4 12.21 4.39 -17.85
N LEU A 5 10.92 4.75 -17.85
CA LEU A 5 9.99 4.36 -16.78
C LEU A 5 9.78 2.84 -16.73
N LEU A 6 9.67 2.16 -17.88
CA LEU A 6 9.56 0.69 -17.93
C LEU A 6 10.81 0.01 -17.36
N THR A 7 12.00 0.49 -17.70
CA THR A 7 13.26 -0.04 -17.14
C THR A 7 13.36 0.24 -15.65
N ALA A 8 13.00 1.44 -15.20
CA ALA A 8 13.02 1.79 -13.78
C ALA A 8 11.99 0.98 -12.97
N TRP A 9 10.82 0.71 -13.55
CA TRP A 9 9.79 -0.12 -12.95
C TRP A 9 10.25 -1.58 -12.81
N ASP A 10 10.83 -2.16 -13.87
CA ASP A 10 11.39 -3.51 -13.84
C ASP A 10 12.50 -3.66 -12.77
N ASP A 11 13.40 -2.67 -12.65
CA ASP A 11 14.42 -2.64 -11.60
C ASP A 11 13.80 -2.53 -10.19
N ALA A 12 12.79 -1.68 -10.00
CA ALA A 12 12.09 -1.54 -8.71
C ALA A 12 11.38 -2.85 -8.31
N VAL A 13 10.72 -3.52 -9.26
CA VAL A 13 10.07 -4.82 -9.03
C VAL A 13 11.09 -5.88 -8.64
N LYS A 14 12.23 -5.95 -9.35
CA LYS A 14 13.32 -6.90 -9.05
C LYS A 14 13.94 -6.69 -7.67
N ARG A 15 14.00 -5.44 -7.21
CA ARG A 15 14.47 -5.08 -5.86
C ARG A 15 13.41 -5.24 -4.78
N GLN A 16 12.20 -5.68 -5.15
CA GLN A 16 11.04 -5.74 -4.25
C GLN A 16 10.71 -4.39 -3.59
N ASP A 17 11.09 -3.28 -4.23
CA ASP A 17 10.77 -1.94 -3.77
C ASP A 17 9.33 -1.60 -4.16
N THR A 18 8.39 -2.09 -3.35
CA THR A 18 6.96 -2.02 -3.67
C THR A 18 6.44 -0.60 -3.79
N ASP A 19 6.91 0.32 -2.94
CA ASP A 19 6.50 1.72 -2.96
C ASP A 19 6.97 2.41 -4.23
N ARG A 20 8.25 2.25 -4.56
CA ARG A 20 8.82 2.82 -5.77
C ARG A 20 8.18 2.24 -7.02
N SER A 21 7.89 0.94 -7.01
CA SER A 21 7.23 0.25 -8.12
C SER A 21 5.84 0.84 -8.38
N LEU A 22 5.06 1.14 -7.34
CA LEU A 22 3.72 1.74 -7.49
C LEU A 22 3.78 3.20 -7.95
N GLU A 23 4.73 3.99 -7.45
CA GLU A 23 4.95 5.37 -7.92
C GLU A 23 5.25 5.42 -9.43
N ILE A 24 6.20 4.58 -9.88
CA ILE A 24 6.57 4.53 -11.30
C ILE A 24 5.41 4.00 -12.14
N LEU A 25 4.64 3.03 -11.63
CA LEU A 25 3.47 2.49 -12.33
C LEU A 25 2.40 3.57 -12.55
N ARG A 26 2.17 4.46 -11.58
CA ARG A 26 1.25 5.61 -11.73
C ARG A 26 1.72 6.58 -12.81
N GLU A 27 3.04 6.86 -12.89
CA GLU A 27 3.58 7.68 -13.98
C GLU A 27 3.49 6.96 -15.34
N LEU A 28 3.68 5.63 -15.36
CA LEU A 28 3.59 4.79 -16.56
C LEU A 28 2.18 4.75 -17.15
N ASP A 29 1.14 4.72 -16.31
CA ASP A 29 -0.26 4.62 -16.75
C ASP A 29 -0.63 5.68 -17.79
N LEU A 30 -0.07 6.89 -17.68
CA LEU A 30 -0.23 8.00 -18.63
C LEU A 30 0.32 7.70 -20.04
N TYR A 31 1.17 6.69 -20.19
CA TYR A 31 1.86 6.34 -21.43
C TYR A 31 1.53 4.94 -21.95
N LEU A 32 0.77 4.14 -21.19
CA LEU A 32 0.44 2.76 -21.55
C LEU A 32 -0.79 2.74 -22.46
N THR A 33 -0.70 1.96 -23.54
CA THR A 33 -1.90 1.53 -24.26
C THR A 33 -2.60 0.42 -23.49
N PRO A 34 -3.89 0.16 -23.74
CA PRO A 34 -4.61 -0.93 -23.06
C PRO A 34 -3.91 -2.30 -23.15
N ASN A 35 -3.29 -2.62 -24.29
CA ASN A 35 -2.59 -3.89 -24.48
C ASN A 35 -1.30 -3.98 -23.64
N GLU A 36 -0.59 -2.87 -23.48
CA GLU A 36 0.62 -2.83 -22.63
C GLU A 36 0.26 -2.82 -21.15
N GLY A 37 -0.83 -2.15 -20.76
CA GLY A 37 -1.38 -2.24 -19.42
C GLY A 37 -1.76 -3.68 -19.06
N LEU A 38 -2.38 -4.40 -20.00
CA LEU A 38 -2.70 -5.82 -19.85
C LEU A 38 -1.43 -6.66 -19.63
N ALA A 39 -0.37 -6.41 -20.40
CA ALA A 39 0.91 -7.12 -20.27
C ALA A 39 1.59 -6.89 -18.91
N LEU A 40 1.36 -5.75 -18.26
CA LEU A 40 1.91 -5.42 -16.95
C LEU A 40 0.99 -5.82 -15.79
N GLN A 41 -0.25 -6.23 -16.07
CA GLN A 41 -1.29 -6.39 -15.07
C GLN A 41 -0.92 -7.41 -13.99
N GLU A 42 -0.36 -8.56 -14.37
CA GLU A 42 -0.03 -9.62 -13.39
C GLU A 42 1.06 -9.16 -12.43
N ALA A 43 2.18 -8.66 -12.95
CA ALA A 43 3.27 -8.15 -12.13
C ALA A 43 2.84 -6.94 -11.28
N ALA A 44 2.01 -6.04 -11.82
CA ALA A 44 1.41 -4.96 -11.04
C ALA A 44 0.55 -5.48 -9.88
N ARG A 45 -0.31 -6.48 -10.14
CA ARG A 45 -1.15 -7.10 -9.08
C ARG A 45 -0.31 -7.68 -7.96
N ASP A 46 0.82 -8.31 -8.27
CA ASP A 46 1.71 -8.86 -7.25
C ASP A 46 2.37 -7.77 -6.42
N VAL A 47 2.80 -6.67 -7.04
CA VAL A 47 3.30 -5.49 -6.31
C VAL A 47 2.23 -4.92 -5.37
N PHE A 48 0.98 -4.78 -5.82
CA PHE A 48 -0.12 -4.31 -4.97
C PHE A 48 -0.39 -5.26 -3.79
N ARG A 49 -0.41 -6.57 -4.03
CA ARG A 49 -0.56 -7.57 -2.97
C ARG A 49 0.56 -7.49 -1.94
N ASN A 50 1.80 -7.37 -2.40
CA ASN A 50 2.96 -7.25 -1.54
C ASN A 50 2.91 -5.97 -0.71
N LYS A 51 2.52 -4.83 -1.31
CA LYS A 51 2.34 -3.58 -0.58
C LYS A 51 1.28 -3.70 0.51
N LEU A 52 0.11 -4.27 0.19
CA LEU A 52 -0.95 -4.50 1.17
C LEU A 52 -0.47 -5.43 2.31
N HIS A 53 0.25 -6.50 1.98
CA HIS A 53 0.82 -7.40 2.96
C HIS A 53 1.81 -6.67 3.90
N ASN A 54 2.73 -5.89 3.33
CA ASN A 54 3.72 -5.12 4.09
C ASN A 54 3.05 -4.12 5.04
N LEU A 55 2.02 -3.39 4.57
CA LEU A 55 1.23 -2.49 5.43
C LEU A 55 0.50 -3.27 6.53
N GLY A 56 -0.06 -4.44 6.22
CA GLY A 56 -0.71 -5.29 7.21
C GLY A 56 0.24 -5.77 8.32
N VAL A 57 1.48 -6.12 7.95
CA VAL A 57 2.55 -6.46 8.91
C VAL A 57 2.90 -5.26 9.79
N GLN A 58 3.12 -4.08 9.18
CA GLN A 58 3.42 -2.84 9.90
C GLN A 58 2.31 -2.47 10.88
N PHE A 59 1.06 -2.53 10.42
CA PHE A 59 -0.12 -2.26 11.24
C PHE A 59 -0.21 -3.22 12.43
N SER A 60 -0.05 -4.53 12.17
CA SER A 60 -0.10 -5.55 13.23
C SER A 60 1.01 -5.36 14.26
N LEU A 61 2.22 -5.03 13.81
CA LEU A 61 3.35 -4.74 14.68
C LEU A 61 3.06 -3.50 15.56
N ALA A 62 2.60 -2.41 14.96
CA ALA A 62 2.26 -1.17 15.68
C ALA A 62 1.18 -1.40 16.76
N ILE A 63 0.16 -2.22 16.47
CA ILE A 63 -0.85 -2.63 17.45
C ILE A 63 -0.20 -3.43 18.59
N SER A 64 0.62 -4.43 18.27
CA SER A 64 1.24 -5.30 19.28
C SER A 64 2.16 -4.52 20.23
N GLU A 65 2.84 -3.50 19.71
CA GLU A 65 3.75 -2.64 20.46
C GLU A 65 3.04 -1.42 21.06
N LYS A 66 1.71 -1.32 20.94
CA LYS A 66 0.89 -0.21 21.43
C LYS A 66 1.33 1.16 20.88
N ARG A 67 1.93 1.18 19.70
CA ARG A 67 2.29 2.39 18.94
C ARG A 67 1.05 2.87 18.19
N TRP A 68 0.08 3.41 18.92
CA TRP A 68 -1.24 3.72 18.37
C TRP A 68 -1.20 4.80 17.28
N GLY A 69 -0.24 5.73 17.34
CA GLY A 69 -0.04 6.73 16.28
C GLY A 69 0.27 6.08 14.94
N GLU A 70 1.30 5.23 14.91
CA GLU A 70 1.70 4.48 13.71
C GLU A 70 0.61 3.51 13.24
N ALA A 71 -0.10 2.87 14.17
CA ALA A 71 -1.22 1.99 13.82
C ALA A 71 -2.36 2.77 13.15
N VAL A 72 -2.71 3.96 13.65
CA VAL A 72 -3.71 4.83 13.04
C VAL A 72 -3.26 5.27 11.65
N GLU A 73 -2.04 5.78 11.52
CA GLU A 73 -1.47 6.24 10.24
C GLU A 73 -1.46 5.12 9.17
N THR A 74 -0.89 3.95 9.53
CA THR A 74 -0.86 2.78 8.64
C THR A 74 -2.28 2.32 8.30
N GLY A 75 -3.21 2.39 9.24
CA GLY A 75 -4.61 2.04 9.04
C GLY A 75 -5.32 2.99 8.07
N GLU A 76 -5.10 4.30 8.15
CA GLU A 76 -5.61 5.27 7.19
C GLU A 76 -5.06 5.00 5.79
N GLN A 77 -3.76 4.70 5.70
CA GLN A 77 -3.13 4.36 4.43
C GLN A 77 -3.77 3.12 3.79
N ILE A 78 -3.98 2.04 4.56
CA ILE A 78 -4.64 0.83 4.05
C ILE A 78 -6.07 1.13 3.57
N MET A 79 -6.84 1.90 4.34
CA MET A 79 -8.22 2.25 3.98
C MET A 79 -8.32 3.15 2.75
N HIS A 80 -7.33 4.00 2.51
CA HIS A 80 -7.24 4.90 1.36
C HIS A 80 -6.74 4.18 0.10
N ASP A 81 -5.61 3.47 0.20
CA ASP A 81 -4.94 2.87 -0.94
C ASP A 81 -5.60 1.54 -1.37
N PHE A 82 -6.22 0.83 -0.43
CA PHE A 82 -6.84 -0.48 -0.65
C PHE A 82 -8.28 -0.56 -0.13
N PRO A 83 -9.18 0.34 -0.58
CA PRO A 83 -10.49 0.55 0.05
C PRO A 83 -11.42 -0.66 -0.03
N ASN A 84 -11.21 -1.55 -1.01
CA ASN A 84 -12.01 -2.76 -1.23
C ASN A 84 -11.33 -4.03 -0.66
N SER A 85 -10.20 -3.89 0.04
CA SER A 85 -9.56 -5.03 0.69
C SER A 85 -10.32 -5.40 1.96
N ARG A 86 -10.36 -6.70 2.26
CA ARG A 86 -10.87 -7.21 3.53
C ARG A 86 -10.16 -6.57 4.73
N MET A 87 -8.86 -6.30 4.60
CA MET A 87 -8.09 -5.63 5.65
C MET A 87 -8.60 -4.21 5.92
N ALA A 88 -8.92 -3.44 4.88
CA ALA A 88 -9.51 -2.12 5.04
C ALA A 88 -10.89 -2.17 5.71
N GLU A 89 -11.71 -3.17 5.39
CA GLU A 89 -13.00 -3.41 6.06
C GLU A 89 -12.81 -3.68 7.56
N GLU A 90 -11.92 -4.61 7.92
CA GLU A 90 -11.62 -4.96 9.32
C GLU A 90 -11.05 -3.75 10.11
N ILE A 91 -10.25 -2.89 9.47
CA ILE A 91 -9.73 -1.67 10.09
C ILE A 91 -10.85 -0.66 10.32
N ARG A 92 -11.78 -0.47 9.37
CA ARG A 92 -12.94 0.42 9.52
C ARG A 92 -13.81 0.03 10.70
N GLU A 93 -14.07 -1.26 10.88
CA GLU A 93 -14.86 -1.77 12.01
C GLU A 93 -14.22 -1.42 13.37
N LYS A 94 -12.88 -1.50 13.45
CA LYS A 94 -12.12 -1.24 14.68
C LYS A 94 -11.66 0.21 14.82
N TRP A 95 -12.03 1.08 13.88
CA TRP A 95 -11.50 2.43 13.75
C TRP A 95 -11.75 3.31 14.99
N ASN A 96 -12.95 3.23 15.54
CA ASN A 96 -13.32 4.00 16.73
C ASN A 96 -12.49 3.62 17.95
N ILE A 97 -12.18 2.33 18.11
CA ILE A 97 -11.36 1.80 19.20
C ILE A 97 -9.92 2.31 19.06
N LEU A 98 -9.37 2.25 17.85
CA LEU A 98 -8.04 2.78 17.53
C LEU A 98 -7.90 4.27 17.88
N LYS A 99 -8.86 5.10 17.46
CA LYS A 99 -8.86 6.53 17.78
C LYS A 99 -8.98 6.80 19.28
N GLN A 100 -9.77 6.01 20.00
CA GLN A 100 -9.85 6.12 21.46
C GLN A 100 -8.52 5.78 22.14
N LYS A 101 -7.84 4.71 21.69
CA LYS A 101 -6.52 4.32 22.22
C LYS A 101 -5.45 5.37 21.98
N LEU A 102 -5.44 5.98 20.79
CA LEU A 102 -4.51 7.08 20.48
C LEU A 102 -4.72 8.28 21.42
N LYS A 103 -5.98 8.69 21.63
CA LYS A 103 -6.31 9.80 22.55
C LYS A 103 -5.85 9.52 23.98
N GLN A 104 -6.00 8.27 24.45
CA GLN A 104 -5.55 7.86 25.79
C GLN A 104 -4.02 7.83 25.93
N GLN A 105 -3.27 7.68 24.84
CA GLN A 105 -1.80 7.68 24.85
C GLN A 105 -1.21 9.10 24.82
N THR A 106 -1.95 10.07 24.28
CA THR A 106 -1.52 11.48 24.17
C THR A 106 -1.99 12.35 25.33
N THR A 107 -2.75 11.77 26.27
CA THR A 107 -3.19 12.40 27.53
C THR A 107 -2.31 11.92 28.67
#